data_AF-A0A7J9YA95-F1
#
_entry.id   AF-A0A7J9YA95-F1
#
_cell.length_a   1.000
_cell.length_b   1.000
_cell.length_c   1.000
_cell.angle_alpha   90.00
_cell.angle_beta   90.00
_cell.angle_gamma   90.00
#
_symmetry.space_group_name_H-M   'P 1'
#
loop_
_entity.id
_entity.type
_entity.pdbx_description
1 polymer ?
#
loop_
_entity_poly.entity_id
_entity_poly.type
_entity_poly.pdbx_seq_one_letter_code
_entity_poly.pdbx_strand_id
1 'polypeptide(L)'
;MTGAAVPRVVYVTGWCRSGSTLLGNLLNEVDGVTHVGELRYLWQNGVLGTGTNRLCGCGEPLVACPLWSAVLARLAGGVADPGAAGP
;
A
#
# COMPACT_ATOMS: atom_id res chain seq x y z
N MET A 1 -24.70 -6.23 -7.44
CA MET A 1 -23.30 -5.90 -7.80
C MET A 1 -23.17 -4.39 -7.83
N THR A 2 -22.89 -3.76 -6.68
CA THR A 2 -22.56 -2.34 -6.62
C THR A 2 -21.13 -2.18 -7.12
N GLY A 3 -20.91 -1.41 -8.19
CA GLY A 3 -19.58 -1.09 -8.67
C GLY A 3 -18.74 -0.49 -7.54
N ALA A 4 -17.48 -0.92 -7.42
CA ALA A 4 -16.59 -0.41 -6.39
C ALA A 4 -16.42 1.10 -6.58
N ALA A 5 -16.78 1.88 -5.58
CA ALA A 5 -16.53 3.32 -5.59
C ALA A 5 -15.02 3.57 -5.66
N VAL A 6 -14.60 4.53 -6.48
CA VAL A 6 -13.19 4.92 -6.57
C VAL A 6 -12.72 5.43 -5.19
N PRO A 7 -11.67 4.86 -4.59
CA PRO A 7 -11.21 5.28 -3.28
C PRO A 7 -10.69 6.73 -3.33
N ARG A 8 -11.02 7.52 -2.31
CA ARG A 8 -10.41 8.84 -2.13
C ARG A 8 -8.97 8.67 -1.67
N VAL A 9 -8.04 9.35 -2.33
CA VAL A 9 -6.61 9.23 -2.03
C VAL A 9 -6.11 10.47 -1.31
N VAL A 10 -5.46 10.27 -0.17
CA VAL A 10 -4.73 11.32 0.56
C VAL A 10 -3.24 11.06 0.40
N TYR A 11 -2.51 12.02 -0.19
CA TYR A 11 -1.06 11.92 -0.36
C TYR A 11 -0.35 12.71 0.72
N VAL A 12 0.38 12.01 1.60
CA VAL A 12 1.21 12.62 2.64
C VAL A 12 2.58 12.95 2.04
N THR A 13 2.92 14.24 2.04
CA THR A 13 4.21 14.75 1.52
C THR A 13 4.92 15.60 2.57
N GLY A 14 6.25 15.65 2.49
CA GLY A 14 7.10 16.38 3.43
C GLY A 14 8.56 15.99 3.27
N TRP A 15 9.43 16.63 4.05
CA TRP A 15 10.86 16.26 4.09
C TRP A 15 11.06 14.92 4.81
N CYS A 16 12.18 14.27 4.53
CA CYS A 16 12.57 13.03 5.19
C CYS A 16 12.60 13.21 6.71
N ARG A 17 12.07 12.22 7.44
CA ARG A 17 12.05 12.17 8.93
C ARG A 17 11.17 13.23 9.62
N SER A 18 10.21 13.83 8.93
CA SER A 18 9.22 14.77 9.51
C SER A 18 7.97 14.10 10.10
N GLY A 19 8.03 12.81 10.47
CA GLY A 19 6.91 12.11 11.10
C GLY A 19 5.77 11.68 10.16
N SER A 20 6.00 11.59 8.85
CA SER A 20 4.98 11.11 7.88
C SER A 20 4.46 9.71 8.22
N THR A 21 5.33 8.81 8.71
CA THR A 21 4.94 7.48 9.16
C THR A 21 4.03 7.54 10.41
N LEU A 22 4.34 8.42 11.37
CA LEU A 22 3.51 8.59 12.56
C LEU A 22 2.12 9.12 12.17
N LEU A 23 2.07 10.14 11.31
CA LEU A 23 0.81 10.67 10.78
C LEU A 23 0.02 9.59 10.04
N GLY A 24 0.68 8.80 9.20
CA GLY A 24 0.04 7.70 8.49
C GLY A 24 -0.54 6.63 9.43
N ASN A 25 0.17 6.29 10.52
CA ASN A 25 -0.35 5.36 11.52
C ASN A 25 -1.58 5.93 12.24
N LEU A 26 -1.57 7.21 12.61
CA LEU A 26 -2.75 7.87 13.21
C LEU A 26 -3.95 7.87 12.26
N LEU A 27 -3.72 8.13 10.97
CA LEU A 27 -4.78 8.05 9.95
C LEU A 27 -5.33 6.62 9.82
N ASN A 28 -4.51 5.60 10.04
CA ASN A 28 -4.91 4.19 9.96
C ASN A 28 -5.79 3.73 11.13
N GLU A 29 -5.89 4.52 12.21
CA GLU A 29 -6.83 4.28 13.32
C GLU A 29 -8.25 4.79 13.00
N VAL A 30 -8.43 5.55 11.92
CA VAL A 30 -9.74 6.06 11.50
C VAL A 30 -10.48 5.02 10.68
N ASP A 31 -11.71 4.70 11.08
CA ASP A 31 -12.58 3.77 10.35
C ASP A 31 -12.72 4.15 8.87
N GLY A 32 -12.48 3.17 8.00
CA GLY A 32 -12.57 3.34 6.54
C GLY A 32 -11.34 4.01 5.91
N VAL A 33 -10.27 4.26 6.68
CA VAL A 33 -8.99 4.76 6.17
C VAL A 33 -7.95 3.66 6.23
N THR A 34 -7.15 3.53 5.18
CA THR A 34 -6.01 2.60 5.14
C THR A 34 -4.76 3.33 4.72
N HIS A 35 -3.76 3.32 5.59
CA HIS A 35 -2.43 3.84 5.29
C HIS A 35 -1.56 2.75 4.65
N VAL A 36 -1.23 2.93 3.37
CA VAL A 36 -0.46 1.97 2.58
C VAL A 36 1.06 2.17 2.67
N GLY A 37 1.53 3.06 3.55
CA GLY A 37 2.94 3.39 3.67
C GLY A 37 3.53 3.97 2.37
N GLU A 38 4.82 3.74 2.16
CA GLU A 38 5.55 4.27 1.02
C GLU A 38 5.35 3.38 -0.23
N LEU A 39 4.12 3.34 -0.76
CA LEU A 39 3.71 2.42 -1.84
C LEU A 39 4.65 2.43 -3.05
N ARG A 40 5.22 3.59 -3.41
CA ARG A 40 6.22 3.73 -4.48
C ARG A 40 7.40 2.77 -4.32
N TYR A 41 7.81 2.50 -3.08
CA TYR A 41 8.98 1.67 -2.77
C TYR A 41 8.63 0.20 -2.53
N LEU A 42 7.36 -0.22 -2.61
CA LEU A 42 6.98 -1.62 -2.38
C LEU A 42 7.79 -2.61 -3.23
N TRP A 43 8.05 -2.27 -4.49
CA TRP A 43 8.84 -3.11 -5.39
C TRP A 43 10.31 -3.16 -4.99
N GLN A 44 10.93 -2.01 -4.75
CA GLN A 44 12.35 -1.95 -4.38
C GLN A 44 12.61 -2.59 -3.01
N ASN A 45 11.79 -2.25 -2.02
CA ASN A 45 11.96 -2.67 -0.63
C ASN A 45 11.42 -4.08 -0.35
N GLY A 46 10.31 -4.44 -0.97
CA GLY A 46 9.61 -5.71 -0.76
C GLY A 46 9.97 -6.75 -1.81
N VAL A 47 9.52 -6.54 -3.05
CA VAL A 47 9.58 -7.56 -4.12
C VAL A 47 11.01 -7.88 -4.55
N LEU A 48 11.81 -6.86 -4.85
CA LEU A 48 13.20 -7.01 -5.27
C LEU A 48 14.13 -7.20 -4.06
N GLY A 49 13.72 -6.74 -2.88
CA GLY A 49 14.52 -6.82 -1.65
C GLY A 49 15.84 -6.05 -1.72
N THR A 50 16.01 -5.13 -2.67
CA THR A 50 17.24 -4.35 -2.88
C THR A 50 17.24 -3.02 -2.11
N GLY A 51 16.11 -2.65 -1.52
CA GLY A 51 15.96 -1.45 -0.70
C GLY A 51 16.32 -1.65 0.78
N THR A 52 16.25 -0.55 1.53
CA THR A 52 16.68 -0.51 2.94
C THR A 52 15.54 -0.77 3.94
N ASN A 53 14.27 -0.60 3.53
CA ASN A 53 13.11 -0.69 4.43
C ASN A 53 12.25 -1.93 4.13
N ARG A 54 12.76 -3.11 4.47
CA ARG A 54 12.18 -4.42 4.10
C ARG A 54 10.99 -4.86 4.95
N LEU A 55 10.79 -4.23 6.09
CA LEU A 55 9.79 -4.63 7.09
C LEU A 55 8.54 -3.76 6.97
N CYS A 56 7.39 -4.38 7.17
CA CYS A 56 6.13 -3.67 7.33
C CYS A 56 6.00 -3.14 8.77
N GLY A 57 5.09 -2.20 8.99
CA GLY A 57 4.74 -1.70 10.34
C GLY A 57 4.25 -2.81 11.30
N CYS A 58 3.81 -3.96 10.77
CA CYS A 58 3.46 -5.13 11.58
C CYS A 58 4.67 -5.96 12.07
N GLY A 59 5.90 -5.61 11.67
CA GLY A 59 7.14 -6.31 12.05
C GLY A 59 7.59 -7.40 11.07
N GLU A 60 6.71 -7.88 10.20
CA GLU A 60 7.04 -8.90 9.19
C GLU A 60 7.70 -8.30 7.93
N PRO A 61 8.50 -9.06 7.17
CA PRO A 61 8.92 -8.65 5.83
C PRO A 61 7.73 -8.24 4.95
N LEU A 62 7.90 -7.23 4.10
CA LEU A 62 6.83 -6.71 3.24
C LEU A 62 6.12 -7.80 2.45
N VAL A 63 6.85 -8.77 1.89
CA VAL A 63 6.27 -9.90 1.13
C VAL A 63 5.59 -10.96 1.99
N ALA A 64 5.85 -10.98 3.30
CA ALA A 64 5.24 -11.90 4.28
C ALA A 64 4.10 -11.24 5.08
N CYS A 65 4.00 -9.90 5.04
CA CYS A 65 2.90 -9.16 5.66
C CYS A 65 1.54 -9.68 5.15
N PRO A 66 0.56 -9.96 6.02
CA PRO A 66 -0.75 -10.50 5.60
C PRO A 66 -1.47 -9.63 4.57
N LEU A 67 -1.32 -8.31 4.67
CA LEU A 67 -1.90 -7.37 3.70
C LEU A 67 -1.20 -7.49 2.32
N TRP A 68 0.11 -7.30 2.31
CA TRP A 68 0.88 -7.20 1.07
C TRP A 68 1.02 -8.53 0.35
N SER A 69 1.20 -9.65 1.07
CA SER A 69 1.23 -10.99 0.48
C SER A 69 -0.05 -11.29 -0.29
N ALA A 70 -1.22 -10.95 0.29
CA ALA A 70 -2.52 -11.13 -0.38
C ALA A 70 -2.69 -10.22 -1.61
N VAL A 71 -2.21 -8.97 -1.55
CA VAL A 71 -2.24 -8.04 -2.69
C VAL A 71 -1.31 -8.53 -3.81
N LEU A 72 -0.08 -8.90 -3.47
CA LEU A 72 0.92 -9.38 -4.44
C LEU A 72 0.46 -10.67 -5.12
N ALA A 73 -0.13 -11.61 -4.37
CA ALA A 73 -0.70 -12.83 -4.94
C ALA A 73 -1.80 -12.54 -5.98
N ARG A 74 -2.67 -11.56 -5.70
CA ARG A 74 -3.69 -11.11 -6.66
C ARG A 74 -3.09 -10.48 -7.91
N LEU A 75 -2.07 -9.64 -7.76
CA LEU A 75 -1.41 -8.98 -8.90
C LEU A 75 -0.68 -9.98 -9.78
N ALA A 76 -0.03 -10.99 -9.18
CA ALA A 76 0.63 -12.07 -9.92
C ALA A 76 -0.36 -12.93 -10.72
N GLY A 77 -1.61 -13.04 -10.28
CA GLY A 77 -2.70 -13.73 -10.99
C GLY A 77 -3.34 -12.93 -12.13
N GLY A 78 -2.91 -11.69 -12.37
CA GLY A 78 -3.52 -10.78 -13.33
C GLY A 78 -4.76 -10.10 -12.74
N VAL A 79 -4.71 -8.78 -12.58
CA VAL A 79 -5.89 -7.97 -12.30
C VAL A 79 -6.55 -7.61 -13.63
N ALA A 80 -7.75 -8.13 -13.89
CA ALA A 80 -8.61 -7.56 -14.92
C ALA A 80 -8.96 -6.14 -14.47
N ASP A 81 -8.56 -5.14 -15.26
CA ASP A 81 -8.86 -3.74 -14.98
C ASP A 81 -10.37 -3.50 -15.11
N PRO A 82 -11.09 -3.20 -14.01
CA PRO A 82 -12.52 -2.88 -14.07
C PRO A 82 -12.80 -1.52 -14.73
N GLY A 83 -11.75 -0.71 -15.00
CA GLY A 83 -11.81 0.58 -15.70
C GLY A 83 -11.30 0.55 -17.15
N ALA A 84 -10.82 -0.58 -17.67
CA ALA A 84 -10.41 -0.70 -19.08
C ALA A 84 -11.60 -0.73 -20.06
N ALA A 85 -12.83 -0.76 -19.54
CA ALA A 85 -14.04 -0.59 -20.32
C ALA A 85 -14.56 0.86 -20.19
N GLY A 86 -14.05 1.73 -21.06
CA GLY A 86 -14.87 2.83 -21.59
C GLY A 86 -14.08 4.02 -22.13
N PRO A 87 -14.68 4.81 -23.04
CA PRO A 87 -15.55 4.40 -24.16
C PRO A 87 -14.80 3.67 -25.30
#